data_AF-A0A9P1BHE7-F1
#
_entry.id   AF-A0A9P1BHE7-F1
#
_cell.length_a   1.000
_cell.length_b   1.000
_cell.length_c   1.000
_cell.angle_alpha   90.00
_cell.angle_beta   90.00
_cell.angle_gamma   90.00
#
_symmetry.space_group_name_H-M   'P 1'
#
loop_
_entity.id
_entity.type
_entity.pdbx_description
1 polymer ?
#
loop_
_entity_poly.entity_id
_entity_poly.type
_entity_poly.pdbx_seq_one_letter_code
_entity_poly.pdbx_strand_id
1 'polypeptide(L)'
;MRARNLLPILLLLGQMPLPEVPNDFVEICSGKAALSKGLRMSGFQGKEFDVLYSGNHNLLRTVGFVTVLMAVRNTRPGGLLMVAPPCATWVFLCSAVTGRSWSNPGGNSQRCVELANILVLRLIYILFYAVKRNVKILIEQPQSSVMWMWRPVRKFLHWAGCRTECYSFLLASACELNMESCDLWHTW
;
A
#
# COMPACT_ATOMS: atom_id res chain seq x y z
N MET A 1 6.86 15.55 -6.77
CA MET A 1 6.45 14.68 -7.89
C MET A 1 5.01 15.03 -8.21
N ARG A 2 4.73 15.80 -9.27
CA ARG A 2 3.34 16.17 -9.64
C ARG A 2 2.61 14.90 -10.09
N ALA A 3 1.42 14.63 -9.55
CA ALA A 3 0.58 13.44 -9.82
C ALA A 3 0.04 13.34 -11.28
N ARG A 4 0.64 14.08 -12.22
CA ARG A 4 0.25 14.09 -13.62
C ARG A 4 0.96 12.90 -14.31
N ASN A 5 0.17 11.92 -14.76
CA ASN A 5 0.54 10.80 -15.65
C ASN A 5 0.68 9.39 -15.05
N LEU A 6 -0.08 9.03 -14.01
CA LEU A 6 -0.32 7.61 -13.68
C LEU A 6 -1.46 6.99 -14.51
N LEU A 7 -2.36 7.81 -15.06
CA LEU A 7 -3.51 7.36 -15.86
C LEU A 7 -3.09 6.49 -17.07
N PRO A 8 -2.05 6.84 -17.86
CA PRO A 8 -1.61 6.01 -18.97
C PRO A 8 -1.12 4.63 -18.52
N ILE A 9 -0.43 4.56 -17.38
CA ILE A 9 0.04 3.29 -16.82
C ILE A 9 -1.16 2.42 -16.43
N LEU A 10 -2.15 2.99 -15.72
CA LEU A 10 -3.35 2.26 -15.34
C LEU A 10 -4.17 1.76 -16.54
N LEU A 11 -4.26 2.55 -17.61
CA LEU A 11 -4.92 2.17 -18.86
C LEU A 11 -4.20 1.01 -19.56
N LEU A 12 -2.87 1.09 -19.68
CA LEU A 12 -2.05 0.01 -20.26
C LEU A 12 -2.18 -1.29 -19.46
N LEU A 13 -2.18 -1.19 -18.13
CA LEU A 13 -2.39 -2.34 -17.25
C LEU A 13 -3.77 -2.99 -17.46
N GLY A 14 -4.80 -2.20 -17.78
CA GLY A 14 -6.14 -2.72 -18.07
C GLY A 14 -6.21 -3.53 -19.37
N GLN A 15 -5.35 -3.25 -20.35
CA GLN A 15 -5.36 -3.88 -21.68
C GLN A 15 -4.55 -5.18 -21.77
N MET A 16 -3.63 -5.41 -20.83
CA MET A 16 -2.84 -6.64 -20.83
C MET A 16 -3.73 -7.86 -20.50
N PRO A 17 -3.40 -9.08 -20.96
CA PRO A 17 -4.05 -10.29 -20.46
C PRO A 17 -3.73 -10.51 -18.97
N LEU A 18 -4.65 -11.11 -18.23
CA LEU A 18 -4.35 -11.63 -16.90
C LEU A 18 -3.55 -12.95 -17.05
N PRO A 19 -2.68 -13.29 -16.09
CA PRO A 19 -1.97 -14.56 -16.14
C PRO A 19 -2.95 -15.72 -15.97
N GLU A 20 -2.61 -16.88 -16.54
CA GLU A 20 -3.39 -18.12 -16.39
C GLU A 20 -3.48 -18.57 -14.93
N VAL A 21 -2.37 -18.43 -14.18
CA VAL A 21 -2.31 -18.71 -12.74
C VAL A 21 -2.19 -17.39 -11.99
N PRO A 22 -3.28 -16.89 -11.37
CA PRO A 22 -3.24 -15.68 -10.57
C PRO A 22 -2.56 -15.92 -9.22
N ASN A 23 -2.07 -14.84 -8.60
CA ASN A 23 -1.59 -14.89 -7.22
C ASN A 23 -2.79 -15.01 -6.26
N ASP A 24 -2.67 -15.87 -5.24
CA ASP A 24 -3.58 -15.87 -4.08
C ASP A 24 -3.23 -14.73 -3.11
N PHE A 25 -1.95 -14.38 -3.01
CA PHE A 25 -1.50 -13.27 -2.17
C PHE A 25 -0.32 -12.48 -2.75
N VAL A 26 -0.18 -11.24 -2.28
CA VAL A 26 1.01 -10.39 -2.47
C VAL A 26 1.43 -9.81 -1.12
N GLU A 27 2.71 -9.88 -0.77
CA GLU A 27 3.29 -9.30 0.45
C GLU A 27 4.27 -8.18 0.07
N ILE A 28 4.04 -6.97 0.58
CA ILE A 28 4.87 -5.79 0.32
C ILE A 28 5.59 -5.37 1.61
N CYS A 29 6.88 -5.03 1.48
CA CYS A 29 7.79 -4.78 2.60
C CYS A 29 7.92 -6.00 3.50
N SER A 30 8.13 -7.17 2.87
CA SER A 30 8.04 -8.49 3.52
C SER A 30 9.18 -8.79 4.50
N GLY A 31 10.28 -8.04 4.51
CA GLY A 31 11.44 -8.26 5.37
C GLY A 31 12.05 -9.66 5.20
N LYS A 32 11.71 -10.60 6.09
CA LYS A 32 12.12 -12.01 6.02
C LYS A 32 11.09 -12.94 5.36
N ALA A 33 9.98 -12.39 4.85
CA ALA A 33 8.88 -13.07 4.20
C ALA A 33 8.28 -14.19 5.06
N ALA A 34 8.14 -13.95 6.37
CA ALA A 34 7.62 -14.95 7.30
C ALA A 34 6.17 -15.32 6.98
N LEU A 35 5.34 -14.33 6.63
CA LEU A 35 3.96 -14.56 6.22
C LEU A 35 3.91 -15.33 4.90
N SER A 36 4.62 -14.86 3.87
CA SER A 36 4.66 -15.56 2.57
C SER A 36 5.12 -17.02 2.70
N LYS A 37 6.08 -17.31 3.57
CA LYS A 37 6.51 -18.68 3.87
C LYS A 37 5.37 -19.51 4.46
N GLY A 38 4.67 -18.99 5.48
CA GLY A 38 3.53 -19.67 6.09
C GLY A 38 2.37 -19.91 5.11
N LEU A 39 2.07 -18.92 4.26
CA LEU A 39 1.04 -19.03 3.22
C LEU A 39 1.41 -20.09 2.18
N ARG A 40 2.67 -20.13 1.73
CA ARG A 40 3.15 -21.17 0.82
C ARG A 40 3.12 -22.57 1.43
N MET A 41 3.48 -22.70 2.70
CA MET A 41 3.36 -23.98 3.43
C MET A 41 1.90 -24.45 3.52
N SER A 42 0.94 -23.52 3.44
CA SER A 42 -0.50 -23.81 3.44
C SER A 42 -1.08 -23.99 2.03
N GLY A 43 -0.22 -24.06 0.99
CA GLY A 43 -0.64 -24.32 -0.39
C GLY A 43 -1.04 -23.08 -1.21
N PHE A 44 -0.92 -21.87 -0.66
CA PHE A 44 -1.21 -20.64 -1.39
C PHE A 44 -0.02 -20.19 -2.25
N GLN A 45 -0.32 -19.65 -3.43
CA GLN A 45 0.68 -19.09 -4.34
C GLN A 45 0.68 -17.56 -4.26
N GLY A 46 1.85 -16.95 -4.25
CA GLY A 46 1.93 -15.51 -4.14
C GLY A 46 3.32 -14.94 -4.35
N LYS A 47 3.43 -13.62 -4.27
CA LYS A 47 4.67 -12.88 -4.48
C LYS A 47 4.99 -11.96 -3.31
N GLU A 48 6.23 -12.00 -2.86
CA GLU A 48 6.78 -11.09 -1.87
C GLU A 48 7.70 -10.03 -2.49
N PHE A 49 7.65 -8.82 -1.93
CA PHE A 49 8.45 -7.69 -2.37
C PHE A 49 9.11 -7.02 -1.17
N ASP A 50 10.43 -6.97 -1.21
CA ASP A 50 11.23 -6.19 -0.26
C ASP A 50 12.47 -5.62 -0.93
N VAL A 51 12.87 -4.42 -0.52
CA VAL A 51 14.09 -3.74 -0.99
C VAL A 51 15.35 -4.57 -0.72
N LEU A 52 15.31 -5.45 0.30
CA LEU A 52 16.40 -6.37 0.64
C LEU A 52 16.62 -7.47 -0.41
N TYR A 53 15.62 -7.80 -1.23
CA TYR A 53 15.74 -8.90 -2.21
C TYR A 53 16.24 -8.42 -3.56
N SER A 54 15.78 -7.24 -3.99
CA SER A 54 16.16 -6.69 -5.30
C SER A 54 15.89 -5.19 -5.37
N GLY A 55 16.74 -4.47 -6.10
CA GLY A 55 16.46 -3.08 -6.48
C GLY A 55 15.17 -2.90 -7.29
N ASN A 56 14.69 -3.96 -7.96
CA ASN A 56 13.41 -3.98 -8.67
C ASN A 56 12.20 -4.17 -7.75
N HIS A 57 12.41 -4.39 -6.45
CA HIS A 57 11.34 -4.41 -5.45
C HIS A 57 11.28 -3.07 -4.67
N ASN A 58 12.20 -2.16 -4.94
CA ASN A 58 12.23 -0.86 -4.28
C ASN A 58 11.08 0.02 -4.77
N LEU A 59 10.04 0.15 -3.94
CA LEU A 59 8.88 0.98 -4.20
C LEU A 59 9.17 2.46 -4.39
N LEU A 60 10.33 2.97 -3.97
CA LEU A 60 10.75 4.37 -4.25
C LEU A 60 11.24 4.55 -5.69
N ARG A 61 11.52 3.45 -6.42
CA ARG A 61 11.86 3.47 -7.85
C ARG A 61 10.63 3.18 -8.70
N THR A 62 10.52 3.82 -9.86
CA THR A 62 9.39 3.60 -10.78
C THR A 62 9.25 2.13 -11.19
N VAL A 63 10.37 1.47 -11.48
CA VAL A 63 10.40 0.04 -11.83
C VAL A 63 9.83 -0.81 -10.69
N GLY A 64 10.19 -0.54 -9.44
CA GLY A 64 9.65 -1.30 -8.31
C GLY A 64 8.18 -1.04 -8.05
N PHE A 65 7.75 0.22 -8.15
CA PHE A 65 6.34 0.57 -8.08
C PHE A 65 5.49 -0.15 -9.14
N VAL A 66 5.93 -0.14 -10.41
CA VAL A 66 5.21 -0.82 -11.50
C VAL A 66 5.24 -2.34 -11.34
N THR A 67 6.37 -2.92 -10.93
CA THR A 67 6.50 -4.37 -10.68
C THR A 67 5.51 -4.83 -9.61
N VAL A 68 5.41 -4.09 -8.50
CA VAL A 68 4.47 -4.41 -7.42
C VAL A 68 3.02 -4.21 -7.88
N LEU A 69 2.73 -3.13 -8.61
CA LEU A 69 1.39 -2.89 -9.15
C LEU A 69 0.94 -3.99 -10.11
N MET A 70 1.85 -4.52 -10.94
CA MET A 70 1.63 -5.69 -11.79
C MET A 70 1.32 -6.95 -10.98
N ALA A 71 2.01 -7.17 -9.85
CA ALA A 71 1.74 -8.32 -8.99
C ALA A 71 0.35 -8.24 -8.34
N VAL A 72 -0.04 -7.05 -7.87
CA VAL A 72 -1.38 -6.80 -7.33
C VAL A 72 -2.45 -6.95 -8.41
N ARG A 73 -2.21 -6.45 -9.63
CA ARG A 73 -3.05 -6.71 -10.80
C ARG A 73 -3.25 -8.20 -11.08
N ASN A 74 -2.22 -8.99 -10.89
CA ASN A 74 -2.26 -10.42 -11.14
C ASN A 74 -2.79 -11.23 -9.95
N THR A 75 -3.23 -10.57 -8.89
CA THR A 75 -3.87 -11.21 -7.74
C THR A 75 -5.34 -11.49 -8.07
N ARG A 76 -5.82 -12.68 -7.70
CA ARG A 76 -7.22 -13.05 -7.92
C ARG A 76 -8.15 -12.15 -7.10
N PRO A 77 -9.39 -11.86 -7.57
CA PRO A 77 -10.42 -11.28 -6.72
C PRO A 77 -10.61 -12.12 -5.45
N GLY A 78 -10.73 -11.47 -4.30
CA GLY A 78 -10.76 -12.11 -2.98
C GLY A 78 -9.40 -12.55 -2.46
N GLY A 79 -8.32 -12.46 -3.25
CA GLY A 79 -6.95 -12.69 -2.79
C GLY A 79 -6.48 -11.65 -1.77
N LEU A 80 -5.30 -11.86 -1.19
CA LEU A 80 -4.76 -11.05 -0.10
C LEU A 80 -3.62 -10.14 -0.55
N LEU A 81 -3.67 -8.86 -0.20
CA LEU A 81 -2.57 -7.92 -0.25
C LEU A 81 -2.14 -7.56 1.18
N MET A 82 -0.98 -8.05 1.60
CA MET A 82 -0.34 -7.69 2.85
C MET A 82 0.67 -6.56 2.62
N VAL A 83 0.66 -5.53 3.46
CA VAL A 83 1.61 -4.42 3.40
C VAL A 83 2.15 -4.09 4.78
N ALA A 84 3.45 -4.16 4.98
CA ALA A 84 4.13 -3.86 6.25
C ALA A 84 5.16 -2.72 6.08
N PRO A 85 4.72 -1.47 5.83
CA PRO A 85 5.67 -0.38 5.59
C PRO A 85 6.58 -0.17 6.81
N PRO A 86 7.81 0.35 6.65
CA PRO A 86 8.69 0.61 7.78
C PRO A 86 8.06 1.59 8.79
N CYS A 87 7.89 1.16 10.05
CA CYS A 87 7.28 1.97 11.11
C CYS A 87 8.26 2.95 11.79
N ALA A 88 9.58 2.77 11.60
CA ALA A 88 10.62 3.50 12.33
C ALA A 88 10.58 5.03 12.16
N THR A 89 9.90 5.55 11.13
CA THR A 89 9.72 7.00 10.91
C THR A 89 8.33 7.51 11.30
N TRP A 90 7.44 6.65 11.80
CA TRP A 90 6.04 6.95 12.10
C TRP A 90 5.66 6.73 13.58
N VAL A 91 6.54 6.12 14.37
CA VAL A 91 6.30 5.87 15.81
C VAL A 91 6.78 7.02 16.68
N PHE A 92 6.21 7.17 17.88
CA PHE A 92 6.53 8.27 18.79
C PHE A 92 8.02 8.36 19.16
N LEU A 93 8.75 7.22 19.21
CA LEU A 93 10.18 7.18 19.54
C LEU A 93 11.04 8.01 18.58
N CYS A 94 10.62 8.18 17.33
CA CYS A 94 11.36 8.95 16.33
C CYS A 94 10.83 10.38 16.15
N SER A 95 9.86 10.82 16.96
CA SER A 95 9.18 12.12 16.78
C SER A 95 10.14 13.31 16.87
N ALA A 96 11.09 13.28 17.80
CA ALA A 96 12.10 14.33 17.95
C ALA A 96 12.97 14.51 16.70
N VAL A 97 13.29 13.41 16.01
CA VAL A 97 14.10 13.43 14.78
C VAL A 97 13.24 13.76 13.56
N THR A 98 12.09 13.10 13.43
CA THR A 98 11.23 13.23 12.25
C THR A 98 10.35 14.48 12.25
N GLY A 99 10.22 15.17 13.39
CA GLY A 99 9.30 16.29 13.58
C GLY A 99 7.83 15.91 13.41
N ARG A 100 7.51 14.60 13.42
CA ARG A 100 6.13 14.12 13.28
C ARG A 100 5.40 14.21 14.62
N SER A 101 4.18 14.71 14.55
CA SER A 101 3.23 14.75 15.67
C SER A 101 1.82 14.49 15.15
N TRP A 102 0.82 14.45 16.04
CA TRP A 102 -0.57 14.33 15.61
C TRP A 102 -1.05 15.56 14.83
N SER A 103 -0.54 16.75 15.17
CA SER A 103 -0.83 18.00 14.46
C SER A 103 0.03 18.20 13.21
N ASN A 104 1.22 17.59 13.17
CA ASN A 104 2.08 17.55 11.98
C ASN A 104 2.47 16.10 11.60
N PRO A 105 1.54 15.26 11.10
CA PRO A 105 1.88 13.88 10.79
C PRO A 105 2.85 13.75 9.61
N GLY A 106 2.99 14.80 8.78
CA GLY A 106 3.89 14.84 7.63
C GLY A 106 5.37 14.99 8.00
N GLY A 107 5.67 15.45 9.22
CA GLY A 107 7.03 15.60 9.74
C GLY A 107 7.76 16.83 9.20
N ASN A 108 9.09 16.80 9.32
CA ASN A 108 10.00 17.84 8.83
C ASN A 108 10.60 17.48 7.46
N SER A 109 11.51 18.31 6.96
CA SER A 109 12.18 18.13 5.66
C SER A 109 13.39 17.19 5.70
N GLN A 110 13.53 16.33 6.72
CA GLN A 110 14.60 15.34 6.72
C GLN A 110 14.35 14.29 5.63
N ARG A 111 15.42 13.89 4.94
CA ARG A 111 15.34 12.94 3.83
C ARG A 111 14.62 11.64 4.18
N CYS A 112 14.81 11.10 5.38
CA CYS A 112 14.12 9.87 5.82
C CYS A 112 12.59 10.06 5.91
N VAL A 113 12.14 11.24 6.33
CA VAL A 113 10.73 11.62 6.44
C VAL A 113 10.12 11.76 5.05
N GLU A 114 10.81 12.47 4.15
CA GLU A 114 10.37 12.65 2.76
C GLU A 114 10.25 11.31 2.02
N LEU A 115 11.24 10.44 2.15
CA LEU A 115 11.20 9.10 1.54
C LEU A 115 10.09 8.24 2.13
N ALA A 116 9.86 8.29 3.44
CA ALA A 116 8.73 7.59 4.07
C ALA A 116 7.38 8.11 3.58
N ASN A 117 7.23 9.42 3.40
CA ASN A 117 6.02 10.03 2.83
C ASN A 117 5.79 9.56 1.38
N ILE A 118 6.83 9.57 0.54
CA ILE A 118 6.75 9.09 -0.85
C ILE A 118 6.38 7.60 -0.90
N LEU A 119 6.99 6.79 -0.04
CA LEU A 119 6.68 5.37 0.07
C LEU A 119 5.20 5.15 0.38
N VAL A 120 4.68 5.80 1.42
CA VAL A 120 3.27 5.65 1.82
C VAL A 120 2.32 6.19 0.74
N LEU A 121 2.65 7.28 0.04
CA LEU A 121 1.85 7.74 -1.10
C LEU A 121 1.77 6.69 -2.21
N ARG A 122 2.88 6.05 -2.56
CA ARG A 122 2.88 4.97 -3.56
C ARG A 122 2.11 3.75 -3.08
N LEU A 123 2.21 3.41 -1.80
CA LEU A 123 1.37 2.37 -1.22
C LEU A 123 -0.11 2.71 -1.35
N ILE A 124 -0.54 3.94 -1.05
CA ILE A 124 -1.95 4.35 -1.23
C ILE A 124 -2.44 4.11 -2.67
N TYR A 125 -1.63 4.38 -3.70
CA TYR A 125 -2.01 4.06 -5.08
C TYR A 125 -2.21 2.56 -5.31
N ILE A 126 -1.31 1.73 -4.77
CA ILE A 126 -1.43 0.27 -4.86
C ILE A 126 -2.67 -0.22 -4.11
N LEU A 127 -2.93 0.32 -2.92
CA LEU A 127 -4.09 -0.02 -2.10
C LEU A 127 -5.41 0.37 -2.79
N PHE A 128 -5.47 1.57 -3.38
CA PHE A 128 -6.63 2.01 -4.17
C PHE A 128 -6.91 1.04 -5.31
N TYR A 129 -5.87 0.65 -6.05
CA TYR A 129 -5.99 -0.31 -7.14
C TYR A 129 -6.44 -1.70 -6.64
N ALA A 130 -5.90 -2.17 -5.51
CA ALA A 130 -6.29 -3.43 -4.89
C ALA A 130 -7.78 -3.44 -4.49
N VAL A 131 -8.29 -2.37 -3.88
CA VAL A 131 -9.73 -2.23 -3.55
C VAL A 131 -10.57 -2.35 -4.82
N LYS A 132 -10.22 -1.64 -5.90
CA LYS A 132 -10.93 -1.70 -7.18
C LYS A 132 -10.90 -3.09 -7.82
N ARG A 133 -9.90 -3.92 -7.51
CA ARG A 133 -9.77 -5.30 -7.98
C ARG A 133 -10.40 -6.34 -7.05
N ASN A 134 -11.10 -5.90 -6.00
CA ASN A 134 -11.65 -6.76 -4.95
C ASN A 134 -10.58 -7.63 -4.26
N VAL A 135 -9.36 -7.11 -4.12
CA VAL A 135 -8.29 -7.76 -3.34
C VAL A 135 -8.45 -7.33 -1.89
N LYS A 136 -8.46 -8.28 -0.95
CA LYS A 136 -8.50 -8.01 0.49
C LYS A 136 -7.17 -7.42 0.91
N ILE A 137 -7.19 -6.33 1.66
CA ILE A 137 -5.98 -5.63 2.09
C ILE A 137 -5.76 -5.88 3.57
N LEU A 138 -4.50 -6.03 3.97
CA LEU A 138 -4.05 -6.01 5.35
C LEU A 138 -2.83 -5.09 5.45
N ILE A 139 -2.90 -4.09 6.34
CA ILE A 139 -1.79 -3.17 6.60
C ILE A 139 -1.26 -3.40 8.02
N GLU A 140 0.01 -3.76 8.14
CA GLU A 140 0.70 -3.94 9.43
C GLU A 140 1.46 -2.66 9.78
N GLN A 141 0.99 -2.01 10.84
CA GLN A 141 1.59 -0.81 11.42
C GLN A 141 1.17 -0.73 12.90
N PRO A 142 2.01 -0.19 13.80
CA PRO A 142 1.63 0.02 15.19
C PRO A 142 0.36 0.86 15.31
N GLN A 143 -0.52 0.51 16.25
CA GLN A 143 -1.75 1.27 16.48
C GLN A 143 -1.47 2.75 16.81
N SER A 144 -0.39 3.01 17.54
CA SER A 144 0.05 4.36 17.91
C SER A 144 0.84 5.09 16.80
N SER A 145 0.90 4.53 15.59
CA SER A 145 1.62 5.14 14.46
C SER A 145 0.93 6.44 14.04
N VAL A 146 1.71 7.52 13.89
CA VAL A 146 1.17 8.80 13.37
C VAL A 146 0.83 8.72 11.88
N MET A 147 1.21 7.62 11.21
CA MET A 147 0.84 7.34 9.81
C MET A 147 -0.68 7.37 9.61
N TRP A 148 -1.44 6.86 10.58
CA TRP A 148 -2.90 6.84 10.54
C TRP A 148 -3.52 8.24 10.55
N MET A 149 -2.81 9.23 11.09
CA MET A 149 -3.26 10.62 11.15
C MET A 149 -2.89 11.41 9.90
N TRP A 150 -2.01 10.88 9.05
CA TRP A 150 -1.55 11.59 7.86
C TRP A 150 -2.65 11.75 6.83
N ARG A 151 -2.84 12.98 6.34
CA ARG A 151 -3.99 13.37 5.50
C ARG A 151 -4.20 12.45 4.27
N PRO A 152 -3.17 12.04 3.50
CA PRO A 152 -3.35 11.11 2.39
C PRO A 152 -3.91 9.75 2.83
N VAL A 153 -3.40 9.19 3.93
CA VAL A 153 -3.86 7.91 4.48
C VAL A 153 -5.30 8.03 4.97
N ARG A 154 -5.62 9.09 5.73
CA ARG A 154 -6.99 9.34 6.19
C ARG A 154 -7.99 9.48 5.04
N LYS A 155 -7.63 10.22 3.99
CA LYS A 155 -8.47 10.35 2.77
C LYS A 155 -8.72 8.99 2.13
N PHE A 156 -7.69 8.17 1.98
CA PHE A 156 -7.83 6.82 1.44
C PHE A 156 -8.72 5.93 2.31
N LEU A 157 -8.50 5.90 3.63
CA LEU A 157 -9.29 5.08 4.55
C LEU A 157 -10.77 5.48 4.54
N HIS A 158 -11.05 6.79 4.52
CA HIS A 158 -12.41 7.31 4.40
C HIS A 158 -13.06 6.91 3.07
N TRP A 159 -12.34 7.06 1.95
CA TRP A 159 -12.81 6.66 0.62
C TRP A 159 -13.08 5.15 0.52
N ALA A 160 -12.22 4.32 1.11
CA ALA A 160 -12.36 2.87 1.08
C ALA A 160 -13.51 2.35 1.97
N GLY A 161 -14.25 3.23 2.65
CA GLY A 161 -15.30 2.85 3.61
C GLY A 161 -14.75 2.14 4.84
N CYS A 162 -13.43 2.21 5.06
CA CYS A 162 -12.79 1.57 6.20
C CYS A 162 -13.17 2.34 7.46
N ARG A 163 -13.96 1.70 8.34
CA ARG A 163 -13.99 2.11 9.73
C ARG A 163 -12.61 1.80 10.30
N THR A 164 -11.93 2.79 10.87
CA THR A 164 -10.69 2.59 11.64
C THR A 164 -11.04 1.86 12.94
N GLU A 165 -11.49 0.62 12.84
CA GLU A 165 -11.53 -0.28 13.98
C GLU A 165 -10.10 -0.76 14.19
N CYS A 166 -9.50 -0.22 15.24
CA CYS A 166 -8.15 -0.51 15.68
C CYS A 166 -8.00 -1.99 16.01
N TYR A 167 -7.58 -2.76 15.02
CA TYR A 167 -6.76 -3.94 15.25
C TYR A 167 -5.52 -3.76 14.40
N SER A 168 -4.41 -4.37 14.80
CA SER A 168 -3.12 -4.40 14.08
C SER A 168 -3.18 -5.03 12.66
N PHE A 169 -4.40 -5.07 12.09
CA PHE A 169 -4.85 -5.69 10.87
C PHE A 169 -5.99 -4.83 10.28
N LEU A 170 -5.67 -3.91 9.38
CA LEU A 170 -6.73 -3.16 8.68
C LEU A 170 -7.26 -3.99 7.51
N LEU A 171 -8.36 -4.72 7.72
CA LEU A 171 -8.99 -5.51 6.66
C LEU A 171 -9.91 -4.62 5.82
N ALA A 172 -9.44 -4.11 4.68
CA ALA A 172 -10.32 -3.48 3.71
C ALA A 172 -10.94 -4.59 2.84
N SER A 173 -12.21 -4.90 3.11
CA SER A 173 -13.07 -5.61 2.18
C SER A 173 -13.94 -4.57 1.49
N ALA A 174 -13.94 -4.53 0.16
CA ALA A 174 -14.92 -3.75 -0.60
C ALA A 174 -16.32 -4.31 -0.31
N CYS A 175 -16.94 -3.85 0.77
CA CYS A 175 -18.34 -4.04 1.04
C CYS A 175 -19.06 -2.91 0.29
N GLU A 176 -19.64 -3.26 -0.86
CA GLU A 176 -20.65 -2.47 -1.59
C GLU A 176 -20.42 -0.95 -1.65
N LEU A 177 -19.30 -0.51 -2.23
CA LEU A 177 -19.14 0.91 -2.56
C LEU A 177 -19.85 1.21 -3.88
N ASN A 178 -20.97 1.93 -3.80
CA ASN A 178 -21.63 2.57 -4.93
C ASN A 178 -20.60 3.38 -5.74
N MET A 179 -20.60 3.13 -7.04
CA MET A 179 -19.57 3.52 -8.01
C MET A 179 -19.47 5.03 -8.33
N GLU A 180 -20.17 5.92 -7.60
CA GLU A 180 -20.40 7.30 -8.05
C GLU A 180 -19.34 8.33 -7.65
N SER A 181 -18.40 8.04 -6.74
CA SER A 181 -17.41 9.06 -6.31
C SER A 181 -16.08 8.97 -7.10
N CYS A 182 -16.10 9.34 -8.38
CA CYS A 182 -14.90 9.41 -9.24
C CYS A 182 -14.16 10.78 -9.21
N ASP A 183 -14.63 11.77 -8.46
CA ASP A 183 -14.11 13.16 -8.54
C ASP A 183 -12.84 13.47 -7.73
N LEU A 184 -12.19 12.47 -7.13
CA LEU A 184 -11.02 12.71 -6.28
C LEU A 184 -9.70 12.97 -7.04
N TRP A 185 -9.69 12.90 -8.38
CA TRP A 185 -8.48 13.11 -9.18
C TRP A 185 -7.99 14.56 -9.23
N HIS A 186 -8.83 15.53 -8.89
CA HIS A 186 -8.52 16.96 -9.02
C HIS A 186 -7.95 17.64 -7.77
N THR A 187 -7.75 16.92 -6.65
CA THR A 187 -7.35 17.55 -5.36
C THR A 187 -6.06 16.99 -4.73
N TRP A 188 -5.15 16.43 -5.56
CA TRP A 188 -3.81 15.99 -5.15
C TRP A 188 -2.70 16.91 -5.67
#